data_AF-A0A0F0HLH9-F1
#
_entry.id   AF-A0A0F0HLH9-F1
#
_cell.length_a   1.000
_cell.length_b   1.000
_cell.length_c   1.000
_cell.angle_alpha   90.00
_cell.angle_beta   90.00
_cell.angle_gamma   90.00
#
_symmetry.space_group_name_H-M   'P 1'
#
loop_
_entity.id
_entity.type
_entity.pdbx_description
1 polymer ?
#
loop_
_entity_poly.entity_id
_entity_poly.type
_entity_poly.pdbx_seq_one_letter_code
_entity_poly.pdbx_strand_id
1 'polypeptide(L)'
;MINDRFLLVGDSARSGGLSKVRKAVDTANSDSDRQFAAIKLLKRRDDEIIKVFLERETAALKAVEHPHIVRMLESGWDPVLERYYIALEWVERSLKDDLRARRLGRLLREDRVTTL
;
A
#
# COMPACT_ATOMS: atom_id res chain seq x y z
N MET A 1 -9.46 13.05 -2.99
CA MET A 1 -9.30 12.15 -4.16
C MET A 1 -7.90 12.34 -4.71
N ILE A 2 -7.33 11.34 -5.37
CA ILE A 2 -6.01 11.40 -6.02
C ILE A 2 -6.18 11.06 -7.49
N ASN A 3 -5.63 11.91 -8.36
CA ASN A 3 -5.68 11.77 -9.82
C ASN A 3 -7.09 11.42 -10.33
N ASP A 4 -8.13 12.05 -9.77
CA ASP A 4 -9.56 11.85 -10.10
C ASP A 4 -10.06 10.39 -10.08
N ARG A 5 -9.34 9.49 -9.37
CA ARG A 5 -9.63 8.05 -9.37
C ARG A 5 -9.57 7.40 -7.99
N PHE A 6 -8.59 7.76 -7.17
CA PHE A 6 -8.39 7.07 -5.89
C PHE A 6 -8.97 7.88 -4.74
N LEU A 7 -10.06 7.40 -4.16
CA LEU A 7 -10.70 8.03 -2.99
C LEU A 7 -10.08 7.45 -1.71
N LEU A 8 -9.25 8.22 -1.02
CA LEU A 8 -8.63 7.81 0.24
C LEU A 8 -9.69 7.46 1.29
N VAL A 9 -9.51 6.32 1.97
CA VAL A 9 -10.43 5.81 3.00
C VAL A 9 -9.77 5.89 4.36
N GLY A 10 -10.41 6.60 5.28
CA GLY A 10 -9.93 6.80 6.66
C GLY A 10 -8.57 7.49 6.75
N ASP A 11 -8.07 7.65 7.97
CA ASP A 11 -6.82 8.38 8.25
C ASP A 11 -5.64 7.46 8.61
N SER A 12 -5.87 6.15 8.67
CA SER A 12 -4.82 5.19 8.96
C SER A 12 -3.80 5.15 7.82
N ALA A 13 -2.52 5.28 8.17
CA ALA A 13 -1.41 5.24 7.23
C ALA A 13 -0.32 4.30 7.74
N ARG A 14 0.16 3.41 6.87
CA ARG A 14 1.38 2.65 7.11
C ARG A 14 2.56 3.55 6.73
N SER A 15 3.33 4.00 7.72
CA SER A 15 4.47 4.90 7.49
C SER A 15 5.76 4.10 7.26
N GLY A 16 6.51 4.49 6.23
CA GLY A 16 7.87 4.01 5.96
C GLY A 16 8.87 5.16 5.87
N GLY A 17 10.14 4.84 5.63
CA GLY A 17 11.24 5.82 5.63
C GLY A 17 11.00 7.00 4.67
N LEU A 18 10.59 6.73 3.44
CA LEU A 18 10.42 7.75 2.38
C LEU A 18 8.98 7.96 1.92
N SER A 19 8.00 7.28 2.52
CA SER A 19 6.61 7.33 2.05
C SER A 19 5.60 7.01 3.14
N LYS A 20 4.33 7.34 2.86
CA LYS A 20 3.16 6.89 3.62
C LYS A 20 2.24 6.12 2.69
N VAL A 21 1.76 4.96 3.12
CA VAL A 21 0.79 4.16 2.38
C VAL A 21 -0.59 4.32 3.01
N ARG A 22 -1.58 4.69 2.21
CA ARG A 22 -2.99 4.82 2.59
C ARG A 22 -3.88 3.88 1.78
N LYS A 23 -4.98 3.42 2.36
CA LYS A 23 -6.01 2.67 1.63
C LYS A 23 -6.88 3.67 0.84
N ALA A 24 -7.31 3.29 -0.34
CA ALA A 24 -8.23 4.06 -1.17
C ALA A 24 -9.23 3.14 -1.87
N VAL A 25 -10.39 3.67 -2.24
CA VAL A 25 -11.29 3.07 -3.24
C VAL A 25 -10.79 3.48 -4.63
N ASP A 26 -10.62 2.53 -5.53
CA ASP A 26 -10.42 2.78 -6.96
C ASP A 26 -11.77 2.97 -7.64
N THR A 27 -12.16 4.21 -7.92
CA THR A 27 -13.49 4.52 -8.45
C THR A 27 -13.65 4.17 -9.92
N ALA A 28 -12.55 3.91 -10.64
CA ALA A 28 -12.60 3.49 -12.04
C ALA A 28 -12.87 1.98 -12.19
N ASN A 29 -12.74 1.21 -11.11
CA ASN A 29 -12.92 -0.24 -11.14
C ASN A 29 -14.10 -0.65 -10.25
N SER A 30 -15.18 -1.09 -10.90
CA SER A 30 -16.41 -1.55 -10.22
C SER A 30 -16.35 -3.01 -9.80
N ASP A 31 -15.29 -3.73 -10.16
CA ASP A 31 -15.11 -5.14 -9.81
C ASP A 31 -14.82 -5.28 -8.31
N SER A 32 -15.62 -6.09 -7.61
CA SER A 32 -15.65 -6.14 -6.14
C SER A 32 -14.32 -6.57 -5.51
N ASP A 33 -13.54 -7.40 -6.22
CA ASP A 33 -12.24 -7.89 -5.75
C ASP A 33 -11.11 -6.87 -5.93
N ARG A 34 -11.32 -5.82 -6.73
CA ARG A 34 -10.31 -4.80 -7.09
C ARG A 34 -10.72 -3.39 -6.69
N GLN A 35 -11.73 -3.28 -5.83
CA GLN A 35 -12.28 -2.01 -5.39
C GLN A 35 -11.27 -1.19 -4.55
N PHE A 36 -10.27 -1.82 -3.93
CA PHE A 36 -9.32 -1.13 -3.06
C PHE A 36 -7.91 -1.06 -3.63
N ALA A 37 -7.27 0.10 -3.41
CA ALA A 37 -5.89 0.38 -3.77
C ALA A 37 -5.06 0.77 -2.54
N ALA A 38 -3.78 0.40 -2.56
CA ALA A 38 -2.77 0.94 -1.67
C ALA A 38 -2.08 2.13 -2.36
N ILE A 39 -2.25 3.33 -1.81
CA ILE A 39 -1.64 4.56 -2.32
C ILE A 39 -0.39 4.88 -1.51
N LYS A 40 0.78 4.68 -2.11
CA LYS A 40 2.07 5.07 -1.56
C LYS A 40 2.39 6.52 -1.97
N LEU A 41 2.21 7.45 -1.05
CA LEU A 41 2.56 8.86 -1.20
C LEU A 41 4.04 9.08 -0.85
N LEU A 42 4.80 9.63 -1.78
CA LEU A 42 6.21 9.96 -1.56
C LEU A 42 6.33 11.26 -0.74
N LYS A 43 7.34 11.34 0.12
CA LYS A 43 7.61 12.57 0.90
C LYS A 43 8.05 13.70 -0.03
N ARG A 44 7.60 14.92 0.24
CA ARG A 44 8.00 16.15 -0.46
C ARG A 44 9.51 16.41 -0.21
N ARG A 45 10.29 16.48 -1.28
CA ARG A 45 11.74 16.76 -1.40
C ARG A 45 11.98 17.30 -2.82
N ASP A 46 13.23 17.57 -3.20
CA ASP A 46 13.59 18.02 -4.55
C ASP A 46 12.96 17.13 -5.63
N ASP A 47 12.23 17.76 -6.55
CA ASP A 47 11.37 17.09 -7.52
C ASP A 47 12.15 16.15 -8.46
N GLU A 48 13.38 16.53 -8.84
CA GLU A 48 14.23 15.72 -9.71
C GLU A 48 14.65 14.40 -9.03
N ILE A 49 15.03 14.45 -7.76
CA ILE A 49 15.45 13.27 -7.00
C ILE A 49 14.27 12.32 -6.83
N ILE A 50 13.08 12.85 -6.52
CA ILE A 50 11.89 12.02 -6.34
C ILE A 50 11.45 11.39 -7.66
N LYS A 51 11.55 12.11 -8.77
CA LYS A 51 11.21 11.57 -10.09
C LYS A 51 12.09 10.37 -10.45
N VAL A 52 13.40 10.49 -10.28
CA VAL A 52 14.34 9.37 -10.50
C VAL A 52 14.04 8.20 -9.55
N PHE A 53 13.73 8.49 -8.28
CA PHE A 53 13.32 7.47 -7.32
C PHE A 53 12.05 6.74 -7.77
N LEU A 54 11.02 7.47 -8.22
CA LEU A 54 9.76 6.91 -8.70
C LEU A 54 9.99 6.02 -9.93
N GLU A 55 10.79 6.47 -10.89
CA GLU A 55 11.14 5.70 -12.08
C GLU A 55 11.81 4.38 -11.70
N ARG A 56 12.81 4.43 -10.81
CA ARG A 56 13.50 3.22 -10.32
C ARG A 56 12.58 2.28 -9.54
N GLU A 57 11.74 2.81 -8.68
CA GLU A 57 10.80 2.03 -7.86
C GLU A 57 9.74 1.33 -8.71
N THR A 58 9.28 1.98 -9.79
CA THR A 58 8.18 1.47 -10.62
C THR A 58 8.64 0.68 -11.84
N ALA A 59 9.90 0.79 -12.28
CA ALA A 59 10.38 0.17 -13.52
C ALA A 59 10.12 -1.34 -13.59
N ALA A 60 10.47 -2.09 -12.54
CA ALA A 60 10.24 -3.53 -12.50
C ALA A 60 8.74 -3.87 -12.37
N LEU A 61 8.01 -3.13 -11.53
CA LEU A 61 6.57 -3.35 -11.29
C LEU A 61 5.71 -3.05 -12.53
N LYS A 62 6.15 -2.13 -13.39
CA LYS A 62 5.51 -1.83 -14.69
C LYS A 62 5.59 -3.00 -15.68
N ALA A 63 6.63 -3.82 -15.57
CA ALA A 63 6.93 -4.88 -16.53
C ALA A 63 6.43 -6.27 -16.08
N VAL A 64 5.77 -6.38 -14.93
CA VAL A 64 5.40 -7.66 -14.33
C VAL A 64 3.89 -7.74 -14.13
N GLU A 65 3.28 -8.76 -14.73
CA GLU A 65 1.93 -9.21 -14.44
C GLU A 65 1.99 -10.66 -13.98
N HIS A 66 1.82 -10.89 -12.67
CA HIS A 66 1.98 -12.23 -12.09
C HIS A 66 1.09 -12.40 -10.84
N PRO A 67 0.40 -13.54 -10.66
CA PRO A 67 -0.56 -13.76 -9.56
C PRO A 67 0.04 -13.73 -8.14
N HIS A 68 1.36 -13.66 -7.99
CA HIS A 68 2.06 -13.63 -6.70
C HIS A 68 2.92 -12.38 -6.51
N ILE A 69 2.79 -11.39 -7.39
CA ILE A 69 3.51 -10.12 -7.30
C ILE A 69 2.48 -9.01 -7.28
N VAL A 70 2.63 -8.09 -6.33
CA VAL A 70 1.71 -6.96 -6.16
C VAL A 70 1.63 -6.16 -7.45
N ARG A 71 0.44 -6.10 -8.05
CA ARG A 71 0.22 -5.39 -9.31
C ARG A 71 0.25 -3.88 -9.11
N MET A 72 0.95 -3.18 -9.99
CA MET A 72 0.86 -1.73 -10.10
C MET A 72 -0.39 -1.32 -10.86
N LEU A 73 -1.17 -0.41 -10.30
CA LEU A 73 -2.38 0.12 -10.91
C LEU A 73 -2.08 1.39 -11.70
N GLU A 74 -1.28 2.29 -11.10
CA GLU A 74 -0.94 3.60 -11.65
C GLU A 74 0.21 4.24 -10.87
N SER A 75 0.86 5.24 -11.43
CA SER A 75 1.83 6.09 -10.73
C SER A 75 1.90 7.46 -11.39
N GLY A 76 2.07 8.53 -10.63
CA GLY A 76 2.15 9.86 -11.21
C GLY A 76 2.35 10.97 -10.18
N TRP A 77 2.17 12.21 -10.64
CA TRP A 77 2.12 13.40 -9.81
C TRP A 77 0.66 13.75 -9.50
N ASP A 78 0.34 14.01 -8.23
CA ASP A 78 -0.95 14.56 -7.83
C ASP A 78 -0.80 16.08 -7.58
N PRO A 79 -1.46 16.94 -8.37
CA PRO A 79 -1.30 18.39 -8.26
C PRO A 79 -1.97 18.98 -7.01
N VAL A 80 -2.97 18.31 -6.44
CA VAL A 80 -3.69 18.80 -5.26
C VAL A 80 -2.88 18.59 -3.99
N LEU A 81 -2.26 17.41 -3.86
CA LEU A 81 -1.40 17.06 -2.74
C LEU A 81 0.06 17.51 -2.94
N GLU A 82 0.41 17.97 -4.14
CA GLU A 82 1.76 18.31 -4.60
C GLU A 82 2.76 17.20 -4.28
N ARG A 83 2.41 15.96 -4.65
CA ARG A 83 3.23 14.77 -4.36
C ARG A 83 3.15 13.74 -5.46
N TYR A 84 4.26 13.04 -5.66
CA TYR A 84 4.27 11.80 -6.41
C TYR A 84 3.60 10.67 -5.63
N TYR A 85 2.89 9.81 -6.34
CA TYR A 85 2.20 8.66 -5.81
C TYR A 85 2.46 7.39 -6.64
N ILE A 86 2.30 6.24 -5.99
CA ILE A 86 2.22 4.93 -6.62
C ILE A 86 0.95 4.27 -6.10
N ALA A 87 0.06 3.87 -7.00
CA ALA A 87 -1.14 3.09 -6.71
C ALA A 87 -0.87 1.61 -7.00
N LEU A 88 -1.10 0.77 -5.99
CA LEU A 88 -0.90 -0.67 -6.04
C LEU A 88 -2.20 -1.37 -5.67
N GLU A 89 -2.34 -2.65 -6.01
CA GLU A 89 -3.44 -3.45 -5.45
C GLU A 89 -3.36 -3.50 -3.92
N TRP A 90 -4.52 -3.51 -3.27
CA TRP A 90 -4.59 -3.61 -1.83
C TRP A 90 -4.46 -5.08 -1.38
N VAL A 91 -3.48 -5.35 -0.53
CA VAL A 91 -3.35 -6.64 0.17
C VAL A 91 -3.76 -6.44 1.63
N GLU A 92 -4.78 -7.18 2.07
CA GLU A 92 -5.36 -7.02 3.40
C GLU A 92 -4.34 -7.25 4.52
N ARG A 93 -3.47 -8.26 4.37
CA ARG A 93 -2.50 -8.66 5.39
C ARG A 93 -1.12 -8.90 4.79
N SER A 94 -0.10 -8.40 5.47
CA SER A 94 1.28 -8.77 5.15
C SER A 94 1.66 -10.07 5.85
N LEU A 95 2.68 -10.77 5.34
CA LEU A 95 3.27 -11.93 6.03
C LEU A 95 3.70 -11.58 7.47
N LYS A 96 4.18 -10.35 7.71
CA LYS A 96 4.54 -9.88 9.04
C LYS A 96 3.34 -9.84 9.99
N ASP A 97 2.18 -9.41 9.50
CA ASP A 97 0.94 -9.39 10.27
C ASP A 97 0.50 -10.83 10.61
N ASP A 98 0.64 -11.74 9.64
CA ASP A 98 0.33 -13.16 9.82
C ASP A 98 1.23 -13.85 10.84
N LEU A 99 2.53 -13.62 10.76
CA LEU A 99 3.50 -14.17 11.72
C LEU A 99 3.23 -13.63 13.14
N ARG A 100 2.90 -12.34 13.28
CA ARG A 100 2.54 -11.74 14.57
C ARG A 100 1.27 -12.36 15.14
N ALA A 101 0.21 -12.49 14.33
CA ALA A 101 -1.05 -13.09 14.76
C ALA A 101 -0.85 -14.55 15.22
N ARG A 102 -0.04 -15.33 14.48
CA ARG A 102 0.30 -16.72 14.84
C ARG A 102 1.08 -16.80 16.16
N ARG A 103 2.05 -15.89 16.39
CA ARG A 103 2.81 -15.84 17.64
C ARG A 103 1.91 -15.51 18.83
N LEU A 104 1.05 -14.51 18.71
CA LEU A 104 0.12 -14.13 19.77
C LEU A 104 -0.87 -15.26 20.08
N GLY A 105 -1.40 -15.92 19.06
CA GLY A 105 -2.29 -17.06 19.23
C GLY A 105 -1.64 -18.31 19.84
N ARG A 106 -0.30 -18.41 19.85
CA ARG A 106 0.42 -19.47 20.58
C ARG A 106 0.53 -19.14 22.07
N LEU A 107 0.95 -17.91 22.39
CA LEU A 107 1.08 -17.43 23.77
C LEU A 107 -0.26 -17.51 24.53
N LEU A 108 -1.36 -17.07 23.91
CA LEU A 108 -2.71 -17.15 24.50
C LEU A 108 -3.25 -18.58 24.68
N ARG A 109 -2.59 -19.59 24.08
CA ARG A 109 -2.91 -21.00 24.30
C ARG A 109 -2.08 -21.60 25.43
N GLU A 110 -0.82 -21.20 25.56
CA GLU A 110 0.09 -21.66 26.63
C GLU A 110 -0.32 -21.09 28.01
N ASP A 111 -0.76 -19.83 28.09
CA ASP A 111 -1.25 -19.22 29.34
C ASP A 111 -2.51 -19.90 29.90
N ARG A 112 -3.37 -20.42 29.00
CA ARG A 112 -4.59 -21.14 29.38
C ARG A 112 -4.36 -22.57 29.87
N VAL A 113 -3.21 -23.16 29.55
CA VAL A 113 -2.82 -24.50 30.02
C VAL A 113 -2.16 -24.43 31.41
N THR A 114 -1.58 -23.29 31.78
CA THR A 114 -0.83 -23.13 33.05
C THR A 114 -1.71 -22.67 34.23
N THR A 115 -3.01 -22.39 34.00
CA THR A 115 -3.95 -21.91 35.03
C THR A 115 -4.92 -23.01 35.52
N LEU A 116 -4.69 -24.27 35.15
CA LEU A 116 -5.43 -25.46 35.64
C LEU A 116 -4.50 -26.35 36.47
#